data_AF-A0A944GDR1-F1
#
_entry.id   AF-A0A944GDR1-F1
#
_cell.length_a   1.000
_cell.length_b   1.000
_cell.length_c   1.000
_cell.angle_alpha   90.00
_cell.angle_beta   90.00
_cell.angle_gamma   90.00
#
_symmetry.space_group_name_H-M   'P 1'
#
loop_
_entity.id
_entity.type
_entity.pdbx_description
1 polymer ?
#
loop_
_entity_poly.entity_id
_entity_poly.type
_entity_poly.pdbx_seq_one_letter_code
_entity_poly.pdbx_strand_id
1 'polypeptide(L)'
;MDENYYVLNVKVRENLTDMRAVERMKAWNFTMKEWQAYIKVTAPFYNKYAERIVRFFVEYDKVDLCPDLFGAYEPLKETFDKKSIEEPSSCIAFPAGTLMMKKRRRFDVAIENQYYGVVFDPQNNYMVIPSKRKIGEYLGNIRIIIRKNTTKFTLEQLQTIVDDMCEYLETDYGVITHWDNYLRKDIELLYLHK
;
A
#
# COMPACT_ATOMS: atom_id res chain seq x y z
N MET A 1 -26.36 8.43 6.72
CA MET A 1 -26.19 7.70 5.46
C MET A 1 -25.44 6.45 5.83
N ASP A 2 -26.07 5.29 5.67
CA ASP A 2 -25.44 4.00 5.96
C ASP A 2 -24.34 3.78 4.91
N GLU A 3 -23.08 3.85 5.36
CA GLU A 3 -21.95 3.64 4.47
C GLU A 3 -21.66 2.14 4.39
N ASN A 4 -22.02 1.56 3.25
CA ASN A 4 -21.76 0.18 2.90
C ASN A 4 -20.55 0.09 1.97
N TYR A 5 -19.61 -0.78 2.31
CA TYR A 5 -18.36 -0.91 1.55
C TYR A 5 -18.12 -2.33 1.07
N TYR A 6 -17.46 -2.45 -0.08
CA TYR A 6 -16.65 -3.61 -0.38
C TYR A 6 -15.20 -3.27 -0.09
N VAL A 7 -14.48 -4.19 0.54
CA VAL A 7 -13.05 -4.06 0.80
C VAL A 7 -12.33 -5.18 0.08
N LEU A 8 -11.51 -4.82 -0.88
CA LEU A 8 -10.61 -5.74 -1.56
C LEU A 8 -9.28 -5.67 -0.83
N ASN A 9 -8.75 -6.80 -0.38
CA ASN A 9 -7.40 -6.88 0.19
C ASN A 9 -6.57 -7.87 -0.62
N VAL A 10 -5.48 -7.41 -1.20
CA VAL A 10 -4.47 -8.24 -1.87
C VAL A 10 -3.18 -8.12 -1.10
N LYS A 11 -2.57 -9.26 -0.72
CA LYS A 11 -1.27 -9.26 -0.08
C LYS A 11 -0.19 -9.49 -1.12
N VAL A 12 0.98 -8.89 -0.92
CA VAL A 12 2.14 -9.07 -1.80
C VAL A 12 3.24 -9.75 -1.00
N ARG A 13 3.74 -10.87 -1.53
CA ARG A 13 4.80 -11.66 -0.89
C ARG A 13 6.13 -10.90 -0.85
N GLU A 14 6.37 -10.12 -1.90
CA GLU A 14 7.68 -9.54 -2.18
C GLU A 14 8.00 -8.32 -1.31
N ASN A 15 9.29 -8.18 -0.97
CA ASN A 15 9.76 -7.01 -0.24
C ASN A 15 9.63 -5.75 -1.11
N LEU A 16 8.79 -4.82 -0.66
CA LEU A 16 8.54 -3.57 -1.36
C LEU A 16 9.61 -2.50 -1.04
N THR A 17 10.44 -2.67 -0.02
CA THR A 17 11.48 -1.69 0.34
C THR A 17 12.64 -1.68 -0.66
N ASP A 18 13.19 -0.49 -0.93
CA ASP A 18 14.42 -0.34 -1.69
C ASP A 18 15.59 -1.10 -1.04
N MET A 19 16.30 -1.90 -1.83
CA MET A 19 17.40 -2.74 -1.33
C MET A 19 18.51 -1.94 -0.67
N ARG A 20 18.77 -0.70 -1.09
CA ARG A 20 19.76 0.17 -0.44
C ARG A 20 19.40 0.42 1.02
N ALA A 21 18.11 0.58 1.32
CA ALA A 21 17.63 0.81 2.68
C ALA A 21 17.64 -0.51 3.48
N VAL A 22 17.24 -1.61 2.85
CA VAL A 22 17.34 -2.96 3.44
C VAL A 22 18.76 -3.25 3.93
N GLU A 23 19.77 -3.01 3.08
CA GLU A 23 21.18 -3.22 3.43
C GLU A 23 21.63 -2.31 4.58
N ARG A 24 21.25 -1.02 4.54
CA ARG A 24 21.58 -0.07 5.62
C ARG A 24 21.01 -0.50 6.97
N MET A 25 19.81 -1.07 6.97
CA MET A 25 19.09 -1.47 8.17
C MET A 25 19.59 -2.78 8.78
N LYS A 26 20.36 -3.62 8.08
CA LYS A 26 20.90 -4.88 8.65
C LYS A 26 21.73 -4.68 9.91
N ALA A 27 22.50 -3.59 9.98
CA ALA A 27 23.38 -3.31 11.12
C ALA A 27 22.64 -2.71 12.33
N TRP A 28 21.47 -2.09 12.13
CA TRP A 28 20.73 -1.35 13.16
C TRP A 28 21.62 -0.48 14.06
N ASN A 29 22.64 0.15 13.47
CA ASN A 29 23.63 0.93 14.20
C ASN A 29 23.85 2.26 13.49
N PHE A 30 22.92 3.17 13.68
CA PHE A 30 22.97 4.54 13.16
C PHE A 30 22.06 5.45 13.99
N THR A 31 22.38 6.74 13.97
CA THR A 31 21.60 7.82 14.59
C THR A 31 20.54 8.35 13.62
N MET A 32 19.56 9.08 14.16
CA MET A 32 18.59 9.83 13.36
C MET A 32 19.26 10.79 12.37
N LYS A 33 20.35 11.45 12.78
CA LYS A 33 21.10 12.37 11.90
C LYS A 33 21.72 11.64 10.71
N GLU A 34 22.33 10.48 10.92
CA GLU A 34 22.89 9.66 9.85
C GLU A 34 21.80 9.12 8.92
N TRP A 35 20.64 8.75 9.47
CA TRP A 35 19.49 8.33 8.67
C TRP A 35 18.94 9.46 7.79
N GLN A 36 18.79 10.66 8.33
CA GLN A 36 18.35 11.84 7.57
C GLN A 36 19.34 12.20 6.45
N ALA A 37 20.64 12.15 6.73
CA ALA A 37 21.68 12.37 5.74
C ALA A 37 21.61 11.32 4.62
N TYR A 38 21.43 10.04 4.98
CA TYR A 38 21.23 8.95 4.04
C TYR A 38 20.00 9.15 3.14
N ILE A 39 18.84 9.51 3.70
CA ILE A 39 17.63 9.77 2.92
C ILE A 39 17.87 10.89 1.91
N LYS A 40 18.49 11.99 2.33
CA LYS A 40 18.72 13.17 1.48
C LYS A 40 19.54 12.85 0.22
N VAL A 41 20.46 11.89 0.29
CA VAL A 41 21.30 11.50 -0.85
C VAL A 41 20.77 10.29 -1.62
N THR A 42 19.87 9.50 -1.01
CA THR A 42 19.37 8.25 -1.58
C THR A 42 18.05 8.42 -2.31
N ALA A 43 17.20 9.33 -1.83
CA ALA A 43 15.89 9.57 -2.40
C ALA A 43 15.99 10.04 -3.86
N PRO A 44 15.06 9.63 -4.76
CA PRO A 44 13.90 8.78 -4.48
C PRO A 44 14.27 7.31 -4.22
N PHE A 45 13.43 6.62 -3.46
CA PHE A 45 13.56 5.19 -3.22
C PHE A 45 12.91 4.43 -4.38
N TYR A 46 13.53 3.33 -4.81
CA TYR A 46 13.08 2.55 -5.94
C TYR A 46 12.92 1.08 -5.59
N ASN A 47 11.81 0.50 -6.02
CA ASN A 47 11.56 -0.93 -5.96
C ASN A 47 10.63 -1.33 -7.11
N LYS A 48 11.01 -2.34 -7.89
CA LYS A 48 10.24 -2.79 -9.06
C LYS A 48 8.84 -3.32 -8.71
N TYR A 49 8.66 -3.90 -7.53
CA TYR A 49 7.36 -4.40 -7.08
C TYR A 49 6.45 -3.25 -6.63
N ALA A 50 7.01 -2.25 -5.94
CA ALA A 50 6.29 -1.01 -5.66
C ALA A 50 5.81 -0.32 -6.94
N GLU A 51 6.67 -0.25 -7.96
CA GLU A 51 6.31 0.30 -9.28
C GLU A 51 5.21 -0.53 -9.95
N ARG A 52 5.33 -1.87 -9.97
CA ARG A 52 4.28 -2.77 -10.52
C ARG A 52 2.92 -2.51 -9.89
N ILE A 53 2.86 -2.32 -8.56
CA ILE A 53 1.60 -2.04 -7.86
C ILE A 53 0.95 -0.75 -8.41
N VAL A 54 1.72 0.35 -8.52
CA VAL A 54 1.18 1.62 -9.03
C VAL A 54 0.78 1.50 -10.51
N ARG A 55 1.59 0.80 -11.32
CA ARG A 55 1.29 0.53 -12.73
C ARG A 55 -0.05 -0.19 -12.91
N PHE A 56 -0.36 -1.16 -12.06
CA PHE A 56 -1.66 -1.85 -12.13
C PHE A 56 -2.82 -0.85 -12.11
N PHE A 57 -2.85 0.11 -11.18
CA PHE A 57 -3.94 1.09 -11.12
C PHE A 57 -4.02 2.01 -12.34
N VAL A 58 -2.89 2.27 -13.00
CA VAL A 58 -2.80 3.18 -14.16
C VAL A 58 -3.15 2.47 -15.46
N GLU A 59 -2.71 1.24 -15.61
CA GLU A 59 -2.76 0.47 -16.86
C GLU A 59 -3.99 -0.44 -16.93
N TYR A 60 -4.68 -0.70 -15.81
CA TYR A 60 -5.89 -1.52 -15.77
C TYR A 60 -7.03 -0.89 -16.57
N ASP A 61 -7.51 -1.61 -17.57
CA ASP A 61 -8.41 -1.10 -18.61
C ASP A 61 -9.86 -1.62 -18.50
N LYS A 62 -10.08 -2.74 -17.80
CA LYS A 62 -11.42 -3.34 -17.63
C LYS A 62 -12.37 -2.42 -16.84
N VAL A 63 -11.86 -1.70 -15.85
CA VAL A 63 -12.57 -0.59 -15.18
C VAL A 63 -11.61 0.54 -14.80
N ASP A 64 -12.15 1.74 -14.66
CA ASP A 64 -11.35 2.91 -14.29
C ASP A 64 -10.91 2.87 -12.82
N LEU A 65 -9.68 2.41 -12.60
CA LEU A 65 -8.97 2.36 -11.31
C LEU A 65 -7.90 3.45 -11.15
N CYS A 66 -7.71 4.31 -12.15
CA CYS A 66 -6.72 5.37 -12.05
C CYS A 66 -7.16 6.37 -10.96
N PRO A 67 -6.34 6.64 -9.94
CA PRO A 67 -6.69 7.58 -8.88
C PRO A 67 -6.64 9.03 -9.37
N ASP A 68 -7.33 9.91 -8.64
CA ASP A 68 -7.29 11.36 -8.84
C ASP A 68 -6.25 12.04 -7.94
N LEU A 69 -6.04 11.48 -6.74
CA LEU A 69 -5.18 12.02 -5.70
C LEU A 69 -4.30 10.93 -5.08
N PHE A 70 -3.14 11.32 -4.54
CA PHE A 70 -2.30 10.45 -3.73
C PHE A 70 -1.59 11.18 -2.58
N GLY A 71 -0.90 10.42 -1.74
CA GLY A 71 -0.05 10.93 -0.67
C GLY A 71 0.24 9.86 0.39
N ALA A 72 1.03 10.19 1.39
CA ALA A 72 1.35 9.26 2.48
C ALA A 72 0.30 9.24 3.61
N TYR A 73 -0.52 10.29 3.73
CA TYR A 73 -1.53 10.45 4.78
C TYR A 73 -2.65 11.41 4.36
N GLU A 74 -3.84 11.25 4.94
CA GLU A 74 -4.96 12.18 4.73
C GLU A 74 -4.74 13.51 5.50
N PRO A 75 -5.22 14.67 4.98
CA PRO A 75 -5.93 14.83 3.72
C PRO A 75 -5.01 14.74 2.48
N LEU A 76 -5.40 13.96 1.47
CA LEU A 76 -4.65 13.88 0.21
C LEU A 76 -4.77 15.18 -0.58
N LYS A 77 -3.63 15.80 -0.91
CA LYS A 77 -3.55 17.07 -1.63
C LYS A 77 -2.89 16.96 -3.00
N GLU A 78 -2.03 15.97 -3.20
CA GLU A 78 -1.31 15.80 -4.46
C GLU A 78 -2.21 15.19 -5.53
N THR A 79 -2.21 15.79 -6.71
CA THR A 79 -2.91 15.26 -7.89
C THR A 79 -2.11 14.11 -8.48
N PHE A 80 -2.79 13.02 -8.81
CA PHE A 80 -2.13 11.87 -9.43
C PHE A 80 -1.96 12.09 -10.94
N ASP A 81 -0.72 12.10 -11.43
CA ASP A 81 -0.41 12.08 -12.86
C ASP A 81 -0.10 10.66 -13.33
N LYS A 82 -0.98 10.10 -14.16
CA LYS A 82 -0.80 8.76 -14.73
C LYS A 82 0.46 8.58 -15.58
N LYS A 83 1.11 9.68 -16.01
CA LYS A 83 2.38 9.63 -16.76
C LYS A 83 3.62 9.59 -15.87
N SER A 84 3.47 9.89 -14.57
CA SER A 84 4.57 9.99 -13.61
C SER A 84 4.23 9.22 -12.35
N ILE A 85 4.63 7.95 -12.32
CA ILE A 85 4.34 7.04 -11.21
C ILE A 85 5.51 6.93 -10.22
N GLU A 86 6.61 7.64 -10.46
CA GLU A 86 7.87 7.53 -9.71
C GLU A 86 7.70 7.91 -8.24
N GLU A 87 7.04 9.04 -7.97
CA GLU A 87 6.82 9.52 -6.61
C GLU A 87 5.88 8.61 -5.81
N PRO A 88 4.68 8.23 -6.31
CA PRO A 88 3.83 7.23 -5.66
C PRO A 88 4.58 5.91 -5.38
N SER A 89 5.37 5.43 -6.34
CA SER A 89 6.16 4.20 -6.18
C SER A 89 7.24 4.36 -5.11
N SER A 90 7.89 5.53 -5.04
CA SER A 90 8.87 5.84 -4.00
C SER A 90 8.26 5.91 -2.60
N CYS A 91 7.01 6.34 -2.45
CA CYS A 91 6.31 6.32 -1.16
C CYS A 91 6.17 4.88 -0.61
N ILE A 92 5.87 3.92 -1.48
CA ILE A 92 5.79 2.50 -1.12
C ILE A 92 7.19 1.94 -0.85
N ALA A 93 8.18 2.32 -1.67
CA ALA A 93 9.55 1.78 -1.59
C ALA A 93 10.34 2.23 -0.35
N PHE A 94 9.85 3.24 0.36
CA PHE A 94 10.42 3.66 1.64
C PHE A 94 10.26 2.57 2.73
N PRO A 95 11.19 2.43 3.70
CA PRO A 95 11.02 1.50 4.83
C PRO A 95 9.75 1.79 5.65
N ALA A 96 8.87 0.80 5.82
CA ALA A 96 7.52 0.99 6.34
C ALA A 96 6.73 2.10 5.61
N GLY A 97 7.02 2.28 4.33
CA GLY A 97 6.36 3.23 3.44
C GLY A 97 4.86 2.96 3.30
N THR A 98 4.10 4.02 3.06
CA THR A 98 2.67 3.96 2.83
C THR A 98 2.31 4.85 1.66
N LEU A 99 1.42 4.37 0.79
CA LEU A 99 0.80 5.16 -0.25
C LEU A 99 -0.71 5.06 -0.09
N MET A 100 -1.35 6.20 0.11
CA MET A 100 -2.79 6.37 0.00
C MET A 100 -3.11 6.96 -1.37
N MET A 101 -4.11 6.42 -2.05
CA MET A 101 -4.63 6.95 -3.30
C MET A 101 -6.15 7.05 -3.22
N LYS A 102 -6.71 7.96 -4.02
CA LYS A 102 -8.15 8.20 -3.97
C LYS A 102 -8.68 8.54 -5.33
N LYS A 103 -9.81 7.90 -5.67
CA LYS A 103 -10.66 8.31 -6.76
C LYS A 103 -11.94 8.90 -6.18
N ARG A 104 -12.14 10.20 -6.40
CA ARG A 104 -13.18 10.99 -5.73
C ARG A 104 -14.55 10.32 -5.93
N ARG A 105 -15.25 10.14 -4.81
CA ARG A 105 -16.59 9.52 -4.76
C ARG A 105 -16.63 8.09 -5.31
N ARG A 106 -15.50 7.40 -5.51
CA ARG A 106 -15.50 6.00 -5.93
C ARG A 106 -14.87 5.10 -4.89
N PHE A 107 -13.57 5.28 -4.69
CA PHE A 107 -12.81 4.42 -3.82
C PHE A 107 -11.62 5.13 -3.21
N ASP A 108 -11.16 4.55 -2.10
CA ASP A 108 -9.92 4.89 -1.42
C ASP A 108 -9.00 3.66 -1.47
N VAL A 109 -7.70 3.86 -1.65
CA VAL A 109 -6.67 2.82 -1.67
C VAL A 109 -5.65 3.11 -0.59
N ALA A 110 -5.25 2.09 0.15
CA ALA A 110 -4.10 2.13 1.05
C ALA A 110 -3.15 0.99 0.71
N ILE A 111 -1.90 1.32 0.42
CA ILE A 111 -0.82 0.36 0.17
C ILE A 111 0.18 0.52 1.30
N GLU A 112 0.44 -0.56 2.03
CA GLU A 112 1.33 -0.58 3.17
C GLU A 112 2.52 -1.50 2.88
N ASN A 113 3.73 -0.95 2.98
CA ASN A 113 4.95 -1.72 3.02
C ASN A 113 5.13 -2.31 4.43
N GLN A 114 5.08 -3.63 4.53
CA GLN A 114 5.12 -4.37 5.79
C GLN A 114 6.55 -4.72 6.24
N TYR A 115 7.56 -4.20 5.55
CA TYR A 115 8.95 -4.26 6.02
C TYR A 115 9.16 -3.41 7.27
N TYR A 116 10.36 -3.44 7.83
CA TYR A 116 10.69 -2.71 9.03
C TYR A 116 10.64 -1.19 8.82
N GLY A 117 10.12 -0.50 9.84
CA GLY A 117 10.27 0.95 10.00
C GLY A 117 11.50 1.28 10.83
N VAL A 118 11.92 2.54 10.76
CA VAL A 118 13.05 3.05 11.54
C VAL A 118 12.50 3.85 12.73
N VAL A 119 12.87 3.44 13.94
CA VAL A 119 12.45 4.08 15.20
C VAL A 119 13.72 4.46 15.97
N PHE A 120 13.74 5.66 16.55
CA PHE A 120 14.90 6.19 17.27
C PHE A 120 14.60 6.33 18.77
N ASP A 121 15.60 6.06 19.60
CA ASP A 121 15.53 6.24 21.04
C ASP A 121 15.97 7.66 21.44
N PRO A 122 15.04 8.55 21.85
CA PRO A 122 15.39 9.91 22.25
C PRO A 122 16.27 9.96 23.51
N GLN A 123 16.28 8.91 24.34
CA GLN A 123 17.09 8.85 25.56
C GLN A 123 18.53 8.39 25.28
N ASN A 124 18.75 7.72 24.15
CA ASN A 124 20.06 7.23 23.72
C ASN A 124 20.55 7.96 22.45
N ASN A 125 20.64 9.29 22.53
CA ASN A 125 21.15 10.14 21.45
C ASN A 125 20.47 9.90 20.07
N TYR A 126 19.18 9.53 20.08
CA TYR A 126 18.45 9.18 18.86
C TYR A 126 19.12 8.06 18.05
N MET A 127 19.75 7.09 18.73
CA MET A 127 20.20 5.84 18.13
C MET A 127 19.00 5.01 17.67
N VAL A 128 19.15 4.31 16.56
CA VAL A 128 18.09 3.44 16.05
C VAL A 128 17.84 2.27 17.01
N ILE A 129 16.56 1.97 17.23
CA ILE A 129 16.10 0.81 18.00
C ILE A 129 15.94 -0.36 17.01
N PRO A 130 16.68 -1.47 17.17
CA PRO A 130 16.48 -2.65 16.35
C PRO A 130 15.05 -3.17 16.47
N SER A 131 14.42 -3.44 15.32
CA SER A 131 13.08 -4.02 15.29
C SER A 131 13.04 -5.41 15.96
N LYS A 132 12.06 -5.62 16.84
CA LYS A 132 11.75 -6.95 17.42
C LYS A 132 10.70 -7.72 16.63
N ARG A 133 10.10 -7.09 15.62
CA ARG A 133 9.04 -7.70 14.78
C ARG A 133 9.66 -8.82 13.95
N LYS A 134 8.98 -9.97 13.88
CA LYS A 134 9.26 -10.98 12.86
C LYS A 134 8.56 -10.59 11.56
N ILE A 135 9.31 -10.59 10.45
CA ILE A 135 8.73 -10.41 9.12
C ILE A 135 7.82 -11.60 8.82
N GLY A 136 6.62 -11.30 8.32
CA GLY A 136 5.67 -12.30 7.87
C GLY A 136 5.97 -12.76 6.43
N GLU A 137 5.16 -13.69 5.94
CA GLU A 137 5.24 -14.19 4.57
C GLU A 137 4.93 -13.11 3.52
N TYR A 138 4.01 -12.19 3.84
CA TYR A 138 3.62 -11.10 2.97
C TYR A 138 4.20 -9.77 3.46
N LEU A 139 4.92 -9.09 2.56
CA LEU A 139 5.62 -7.84 2.81
C LEU A 139 4.95 -6.61 2.19
N GLY A 140 3.83 -6.80 1.51
CA GLY A 140 2.93 -5.73 1.08
C GLY A 140 1.47 -6.04 1.37
N ASN A 141 0.69 -5.00 1.60
CA ASN A 141 -0.76 -5.10 1.73
C ASN A 141 -1.41 -3.97 0.92
N ILE A 142 -2.29 -4.35 -0.01
CA ILE A 142 -3.06 -3.43 -0.85
C ILE A 142 -4.51 -3.54 -0.42
N ARG A 143 -5.09 -2.44 0.06
CA ARG A 143 -6.49 -2.36 0.45
C ARG A 143 -7.22 -1.35 -0.42
N ILE A 144 -8.27 -1.79 -1.11
CA ILE A 144 -9.16 -0.92 -1.89
C ILE A 144 -10.53 -0.91 -1.22
N ILE A 145 -10.97 0.27 -0.77
CA ILE A 145 -12.25 0.50 -0.11
C ILE A 145 -13.21 1.10 -1.14
N ILE A 146 -14.13 0.29 -1.64
CA ILE A 146 -15.14 0.68 -2.63
C ILE A 146 -16.41 1.12 -1.91
N ARG A 147 -16.86 2.34 -2.18
CA ARG A 147 -18.13 2.86 -1.67
C ARG A 147 -19.28 2.32 -2.51
N LYS A 148 -20.15 1.46 -1.96
CA LYS A 148 -21.28 0.86 -2.71
C LYS A 148 -22.24 1.91 -3.25
N ASN A 149 -22.56 2.92 -2.44
CA ASN A 149 -23.61 3.88 -2.77
C ASN A 149 -23.21 4.82 -3.92
N THR A 150 -21.91 4.95 -4.20
CA THR A 150 -21.40 5.87 -5.23
C THR A 150 -20.70 5.14 -6.38
N THR A 151 -20.35 3.87 -6.20
CA THR A 151 -19.66 3.06 -7.21
C THR A 151 -20.55 1.89 -7.63
N LYS A 152 -20.94 1.87 -8.91
CA LYS A 152 -21.74 0.80 -9.51
C LYS A 152 -20.89 -0.41 -9.92
N PHE A 153 -19.93 -0.84 -9.10
CA PHE A 153 -19.19 -2.08 -9.38
C PHE A 153 -20.03 -3.30 -8.98
N THR A 154 -20.14 -4.27 -9.88
CA THR A 154 -20.72 -5.59 -9.57
C THR A 154 -19.72 -6.45 -8.82
N LEU A 155 -20.20 -7.46 -8.09
CA LEU A 155 -19.29 -8.39 -7.40
C LEU A 155 -18.35 -9.11 -8.38
N GLU A 156 -18.84 -9.47 -9.57
CA GLU A 156 -18.04 -10.06 -10.65
C GLU A 156 -16.89 -9.14 -11.11
N GLN A 157 -17.15 -7.84 -11.23
CA GLN A 157 -16.09 -6.86 -11.55
C GLN A 157 -15.05 -6.79 -10.42
N LEU A 158 -15.49 -6.84 -9.16
CA LEU A 158 -14.58 -6.82 -8.02
C LEU A 158 -13.73 -8.10 -7.94
N GLN A 159 -14.32 -9.27 -8.22
CA GLN A 159 -13.59 -10.54 -8.32
C GLN A 159 -12.54 -10.47 -9.42
N THR A 160 -12.92 -10.01 -10.61
CA THR A 160 -12.00 -9.83 -11.75
C THR A 160 -10.83 -8.92 -11.38
N ILE A 161 -11.06 -7.80 -10.68
CA ILE A 161 -9.99 -6.90 -10.21
C ILE A 161 -9.03 -7.63 -9.27
N VAL A 162 -9.56 -8.42 -8.33
CA VAL A 162 -8.73 -9.16 -7.37
C VAL A 162 -7.91 -10.23 -8.08
N ASP A 163 -8.53 -11.01 -8.97
CA ASP A 163 -7.86 -12.09 -9.71
C ASP A 163 -6.77 -11.55 -10.62
N ASP A 164 -7.10 -10.54 -11.44
CA ASP A 164 -6.12 -9.90 -12.33
C ASP A 164 -4.99 -9.26 -11.54
N MET A 165 -5.26 -8.65 -10.38
CA MET A 165 -4.21 -8.09 -9.53
C MET A 165 -3.32 -9.19 -8.93
N CYS A 166 -3.90 -10.30 -8.49
CA CYS A 166 -3.15 -11.43 -7.94
C CYS A 166 -2.25 -12.05 -9.00
N GLU A 167 -2.78 -12.28 -10.21
CA GLU A 167 -2.01 -12.77 -11.36
C GLU A 167 -0.90 -11.77 -11.76
N TYR A 168 -1.26 -10.49 -11.89
CA TYR A 168 -0.31 -9.44 -12.30
C TYR A 168 0.82 -9.21 -11.29
N LEU A 169 0.57 -9.41 -10.00
CA LEU A 169 1.58 -9.27 -8.94
C LEU A 169 2.22 -10.62 -8.55
N GLU A 170 1.84 -11.72 -9.19
CA GLU A 170 2.32 -13.08 -8.90
C GLU A 170 2.14 -13.46 -7.42
N THR A 171 0.97 -13.13 -6.85
CA THR A 171 0.62 -13.41 -5.46
C THR A 171 -0.61 -14.31 -5.35
N ASP A 172 -0.74 -15.00 -4.21
CA ASP A 172 -1.71 -16.08 -3.97
C ASP A 172 -2.80 -15.69 -2.95
N TYR A 173 -2.84 -14.42 -2.53
CA TYR A 173 -3.78 -13.96 -1.53
C TYR A 173 -4.51 -12.70 -1.95
N GLY A 174 -5.79 -12.89 -2.29
CA GLY A 174 -6.75 -11.83 -2.55
C GLY A 174 -8.10 -12.16 -1.90
N VAL A 175 -8.70 -11.19 -1.21
CA VAL A 175 -10.03 -11.37 -0.59
C VAL A 175 -10.93 -10.18 -0.84
N ILE A 176 -12.23 -10.46 -0.95
CA ILE A 176 -13.28 -9.44 -0.92
C ILE A 176 -14.09 -9.66 0.34
N THR A 177 -14.21 -8.60 1.13
CA THR A 177 -15.10 -8.59 2.30
C THR A 177 -16.14 -7.50 2.18
N HIS A 178 -17.32 -7.75 2.74
CA HIS A 178 -18.32 -6.72 2.96
C HIS A 178 -18.14 -6.09 4.34
N TRP A 179 -18.25 -4.76 4.42
CA TRP A 179 -18.38 -4.07 5.70
C TRP A 179 -19.67 -3.24 5.69
N ASP A 180 -20.61 -3.66 6.53
CA ASP A 180 -21.82 -2.92 6.86
C ASP A 180 -21.65 -2.20 8.21
N ASN A 181 -21.72 -0.87 8.18
CA ASN A 181 -21.61 -0.03 9.37
C ASN A 181 -22.83 -0.17 10.32
N TYR A 182 -23.95 -0.71 9.84
CA TYR A 182 -25.20 -0.83 10.61
C TYR A 182 -25.11 -1.91 11.71
N LEU A 183 -24.34 -2.99 11.48
CA LEU A 183 -24.30 -4.14 12.39
C LEU A 183 -23.07 -4.19 13.31
N ARG A 184 -22.02 -3.38 13.06
CA ARG A 184 -20.75 -3.35 13.84
C ARG A 184 -20.16 -4.74 14.17
N LYS A 185 -20.50 -5.79 13.43
CA LYS A 185 -20.14 -7.17 13.82
C LYS A 185 -19.80 -8.12 12.69
N ASP A 186 -20.28 -7.91 11.46
CA ASP A 186 -20.13 -8.94 10.43
C ASP A 186 -19.27 -8.44 9.26
N ILE A 187 -17.98 -8.79 9.31
CA ILE A 187 -17.13 -8.83 8.11
C ILE A 187 -17.50 -10.11 7.39
N GLU A 188 -18.32 -10.00 6.33
CA GLU A 188 -18.68 -11.15 5.50
C GLU A 188 -17.60 -11.38 4.44
N LEU A 189 -17.04 -12.58 4.39
CA LEU A 189 -16.16 -13.00 3.30
C LEU A 189 -17.01 -13.29 2.06
N LEU A 190 -16.81 -12.51 1.01
CA LEU A 190 -17.55 -12.66 -0.26
C LEU A 190 -16.76 -13.43 -1.32
N TYR A 191 -15.42 -13.36 -1.24
CA TYR A 191 -14.54 -14.00 -2.21
C TYR A 191 -13.14 -14.21 -1.62
N LEU A 192 -12.50 -15.30 -2.03
CA LEU A 192 -11.11 -15.63 -1.72
C LEU A 192 -10.46 -16.21 -2.97
N HIS A 193 -9.46 -15.52 -3.49
CA HIS A 193 -8.53 -16.01 -4.48
C HIS A 193 -7.58 -17.03 -3.83
N LYS A 194 -7.39 -18.18 -4.47
CA LYS A 194 -6.44 -19.23 -4.08
C LYS A 194 -5.81 -19.84 -5.32
#